data_AF-A0A6L5G3Q5-F1
#
_entry.id   AF-A0A6L5G3Q5-F1
#
_cell.length_a   1.000
_cell.length_b   1.000
_cell.length_c   1.000
_cell.angle_alpha   90.00
_cell.angle_beta   90.00
_cell.angle_gamma   90.00
#
_symmetry.space_group_name_H-M   'P 1'
#
loop_
_entity.id
_entity.type
_entity.pdbx_description
1 polymer ?
#
loop_
_entity_poly.entity_id
_entity_poly.type
_entity_poly.pdbx_seq_one_letter_code
_entity_poly.pdbx_strand_id
1 'polypeptide(L)'
;MAWWRSRKRDAQDDNPVTEAVAEPDSELGGAAERAQARGSQPSAVPTPRAERREEAPGGLEFELDLHRELTAEQLLLGPEEEQISEVERWHLIKQDLAEIDPEFISDLEQIAADARDEAAPLASDRIIAALKNLDIRYLVDENGGIVALWERHIVQVRAEGPDADILVLRARAYQTVPREWAERGYAAMNEWNRTRRFLKAYLGEPTESGALPVFGEIQVPVRPGITTALLEELIDCGTAISGTFVEWLEGELL
;
A
#
# COMPACT_ATOMS: atom_id res chain seq x y z
N MET A 1 2.85 -0.63 -2.52
CA MET A 1 3.72 0.17 -1.62
C MET A 1 3.53 -0.34 -0.20
N ALA A 2 4.49 -1.11 0.31
CA ALA A 2 4.36 -1.91 1.53
C ALA A 2 4.67 -1.11 2.81
N TRP A 3 3.65 -0.81 3.61
CA TRP A 3 3.74 0.00 4.83
C TRP A 3 4.18 -0.77 6.10
N TRP A 4 4.56 -2.05 5.98
CA TRP A 4 4.69 -2.94 7.16
C TRP A 4 6.12 -3.43 7.49
N ARG A 5 7.14 -3.14 6.68
CA ARG A 5 8.49 -3.73 6.85
C ARG A 5 9.33 -3.21 8.04
N SER A 6 8.87 -2.23 8.81
CA SER A 6 9.76 -1.51 9.74
C SER A 6 9.70 -1.91 11.22
N ARG A 7 8.86 -2.87 11.66
CA ARG A 7 8.66 -3.14 13.10
C ARG A 7 9.25 -4.44 13.68
N LYS A 8 9.92 -5.28 12.89
CA LYS A 8 10.35 -6.63 13.32
C LYS A 8 11.83 -6.82 13.67
N ARG A 9 12.65 -5.77 13.70
CA ARG A 9 13.98 -5.82 14.31
C ARG A 9 13.90 -5.00 15.59
N ASP A 10 13.97 -5.69 16.72
CA ASP A 10 14.13 -5.21 18.11
C ASP A 10 13.13 -5.88 19.06
N ALA A 11 13.10 -7.22 19.07
CA ALA A 11 12.54 -8.01 20.18
C ALA A 11 12.94 -9.50 20.01
N GLN A 12 14.22 -9.81 20.20
CA GLN A 12 14.67 -11.17 20.43
C GLN A 12 15.78 -11.10 21.50
N ASP A 13 15.64 -11.97 22.51
CA ASP A 13 16.52 -12.22 23.67
C ASP A 13 16.22 -11.39 24.94
N ASP A 14 15.31 -11.91 25.77
CA ASP A 14 15.71 -12.58 27.03
C ASP A 14 14.50 -13.02 27.86
N ASN A 15 14.52 -14.28 28.31
CA ASN A 15 13.75 -14.80 29.44
C ASN A 15 14.69 -15.80 30.15
N PRO A 16 14.79 -15.83 31.51
CA PRO A 16 13.78 -16.55 32.29
C PRO A 16 13.48 -16.02 33.73
N VAL A 17 12.19 -16.18 34.13
CA VAL A 17 11.70 -16.83 35.37
C VAL A 17 11.47 -16.02 36.70
N THR A 18 10.21 -16.13 37.14
CA THR A 18 9.56 -16.14 38.49
C THR A 18 9.19 -14.88 39.31
N GLU A 19 7.96 -15.00 39.83
CA GLU A 19 7.38 -14.53 41.10
C GLU A 19 6.47 -13.30 41.14
N ALA A 20 5.43 -13.46 41.96
CA ALA A 20 4.20 -12.69 42.04
C ALA A 20 4.27 -11.52 43.03
N VAL A 21 3.29 -10.61 42.92
CA VAL A 21 2.52 -9.93 43.99
C VAL A 21 2.39 -8.39 43.82
N ALA A 22 1.11 -7.98 43.89
CA ALA A 22 0.51 -6.70 44.35
C ALA A 22 0.45 -5.43 43.47
N GLU A 23 -0.80 -4.98 43.26
CA GLU A 23 -1.20 -3.58 43.00
C GLU A 23 -0.86 -2.66 44.19
N PRO A 24 -0.88 -1.32 44.00
CA PRO A 24 -2.12 -0.58 44.23
C PRO A 24 -2.41 0.61 43.29
N ASP A 25 -3.71 0.85 43.11
CA ASP A 25 -4.48 2.10 42.99
C ASP A 25 -3.83 3.47 42.64
N SER A 26 -4.52 4.15 41.72
CA SER A 26 -5.12 5.50 41.82
C SER A 26 -4.70 6.59 40.81
N GLU A 27 -5.73 6.99 40.04
CA GLU A 27 -6.21 8.36 39.79
C GLU A 27 -5.64 9.28 38.68
N LEU A 28 -6.57 9.64 37.78
CA LEU A 28 -6.91 10.97 37.24
C LEU A 28 -6.03 11.63 36.16
N GLY A 29 -6.66 11.90 35.01
CA GLY A 29 -6.57 13.22 34.37
C GLY A 29 -6.45 13.27 32.84
N GLY A 30 -7.39 13.98 32.20
CA GLY A 30 -7.05 14.87 31.09
C GLY A 30 -7.53 14.48 29.69
N ALA A 31 -8.75 14.89 29.36
CA ALA A 31 -9.21 15.05 27.98
C ALA A 31 -8.61 16.30 27.32
N ALA A 32 -8.64 16.29 25.98
CA ALA A 32 -8.41 17.38 25.04
C ALA A 32 -6.94 17.71 24.72
N GLU A 33 -6.61 17.60 23.42
CA GLU A 33 -5.80 18.55 22.63
C GLU A 33 -5.02 17.78 21.54
N ARG A 34 -5.51 17.83 20.29
CA ARG A 34 -4.69 17.83 19.05
C ARG A 34 -5.56 17.95 17.80
N ALA A 35 -6.02 19.17 17.54
CA ALA A 35 -6.38 19.64 16.21
C ALA A 35 -5.44 20.81 15.84
N GLN A 36 -5.21 20.99 14.53
CA GLN A 36 -4.31 21.96 13.87
C GLN A 36 -2.81 21.64 13.82
N ALA A 37 -2.34 21.31 12.61
CA ALA A 37 -1.26 22.07 11.95
C ALA A 37 -1.22 21.71 10.44
N ARG A 38 -1.72 22.62 9.58
CA ARG A 38 -1.31 22.72 8.17
C ARG A 38 -0.18 23.74 8.11
N GLY A 39 0.98 23.37 7.56
CA GLY A 39 2.14 24.26 7.40
C GLY A 39 2.77 24.10 6.02
N SER A 40 2.77 25.20 5.28
CA SER A 40 3.30 25.39 3.92
C SER A 40 4.83 25.35 3.86
N GLN A 41 5.39 24.88 2.74
CA GLN A 41 6.83 24.90 2.45
C GLN A 41 7.34 26.29 2.03
N PRO A 42 8.61 26.65 2.32
CA PRO A 42 9.29 27.79 1.70
C PRO A 42 10.28 27.39 0.59
N SER A 43 10.26 28.17 -0.49
CA SER A 43 11.21 28.16 -1.62
C SER A 43 12.44 29.02 -1.30
N ALA A 44 13.64 28.55 -1.65
CA ALA A 44 14.89 29.30 -1.51
C ALA A 44 15.64 29.32 -2.85
N VAL A 45 15.81 30.50 -3.42
CA VAL A 45 16.72 30.77 -4.55
C VAL A 45 17.79 31.75 -4.06
N PRO A 46 19.10 31.47 -4.20
CA PRO A 46 20.16 32.43 -3.90
C PRO A 46 20.61 33.22 -5.14
N THR A 47 20.81 34.53 -4.96
CA THR A 47 21.34 35.45 -5.98
C THR A 47 22.89 35.46 -6.01
N PRO A 48 23.57 35.46 -7.16
CA PRO A 48 25.03 35.58 -7.23
C PRO A 48 25.54 37.03 -7.24
N ARG A 49 26.75 37.18 -6.71
CA ARG A 49 27.50 38.41 -6.40
C ARG A 49 28.35 38.88 -7.59
N ALA A 50 28.43 40.19 -7.78
CA ALA A 50 29.11 40.86 -8.90
C ALA A 50 30.66 40.81 -8.88
N GLU A 51 31.20 40.48 -10.06
CA GLU A 51 32.40 40.91 -10.80
C GLU A 51 33.67 41.41 -10.08
N ARG A 52 34.82 40.94 -10.60
CA ARG A 52 35.97 41.83 -10.90
C ARG A 52 36.81 41.26 -12.07
N ARG A 53 36.91 42.07 -13.13
CA ARG A 53 37.71 41.86 -14.35
C ARG A 53 39.08 42.52 -14.16
N GLU A 54 40.16 41.82 -14.49
CA GLU A 54 41.48 42.43 -14.71
C GLU A 54 41.91 42.12 -16.15
N GLU A 55 42.23 43.19 -16.89
CA GLU A 55 42.80 43.13 -18.24
C GLU A 55 44.29 43.46 -18.18
N ALA A 56 45.11 42.72 -18.93
CA ALA A 56 46.39 43.21 -19.46
C ALA A 56 46.86 42.36 -20.67
N PRO A 57 47.73 42.90 -21.54
CA PRO A 57 47.61 42.77 -22.99
C PRO A 57 48.77 42.00 -23.66
N GLY A 58 48.61 41.64 -24.93
CA GLY A 58 49.72 41.19 -25.78
C GLY A 58 49.25 40.36 -26.97
N GLY A 59 49.18 40.99 -28.15
CA GLY A 59 48.61 40.40 -29.36
C GLY A 59 49.47 39.36 -30.07
N LEU A 60 48.82 38.60 -30.93
CA LEU A 60 49.35 37.95 -32.13
C LEU A 60 48.16 37.77 -33.09
N GLU A 61 48.25 38.44 -34.24
CA GLU A 61 47.27 38.41 -35.32
C GLU A 61 47.22 37.01 -35.97
N PHE A 62 46.00 36.49 -36.16
CA PHE A 62 45.73 35.36 -37.05
C PHE A 62 44.55 35.71 -37.96
N GLU A 63 44.68 35.27 -39.21
CA GLU A 63 43.84 35.55 -40.38
C GLU A 63 42.33 35.50 -40.11
N LEU A 64 41.64 36.56 -40.54
CA LEU A 64 40.18 36.66 -40.58
C LEU A 64 39.62 35.71 -41.64
N ASP A 65 39.47 34.44 -41.28
CA ASP A 65 38.44 33.60 -41.89
C ASP A 65 37.08 34.16 -41.44
N LEU A 66 36.21 34.41 -42.41
CA LEU A 66 34.84 34.95 -42.25
C LEU A 66 33.96 33.95 -41.48
N HIS A 67 34.24 33.81 -40.19
CA HIS A 67 33.31 33.25 -39.22
C HIS A 67 32.14 34.23 -39.11
N ARG A 68 30.98 33.78 -39.56
CA ARG A 68 29.69 34.40 -39.28
C ARG A 68 29.60 34.56 -37.75
N GLU A 69 29.82 35.77 -37.25
CA GLU A 69 29.72 36.07 -35.83
C GLU A 69 28.28 35.77 -35.39
N LEU A 70 28.11 34.64 -34.71
CA LEU A 70 26.91 34.34 -33.98
C LEU A 70 26.80 35.40 -32.88
N THR A 71 25.64 36.06 -32.78
CA THR A 71 25.42 37.08 -31.75
C THR A 71 25.62 36.46 -30.36
N ALA A 72 25.93 37.27 -29.34
CA ALA A 72 26.07 36.77 -27.98
C ALA A 72 24.83 36.00 -27.50
N GLU A 73 23.63 36.33 -28.02
CA GLU A 73 22.40 35.54 -27.82
C GLU A 73 22.46 34.14 -28.44
N GLN A 74 23.01 34.00 -29.66
CA GLN A 74 23.16 32.71 -30.36
C GLN A 74 24.24 31.81 -29.73
N LEU A 75 25.24 32.38 -29.07
CA LEU A 75 26.24 31.63 -28.29
C LEU A 75 25.72 31.18 -26.92
N LEU A 76 24.77 31.93 -26.33
CA LEU A 76 24.16 31.63 -25.03
C LEU A 76 23.05 30.58 -25.11
N LEU A 77 22.37 30.47 -26.26
CA LEU A 77 21.21 29.58 -26.45
C LEU A 77 21.56 28.25 -27.14
N GLY A 78 22.82 28.00 -27.48
CA GLY A 78 23.19 26.90 -28.39
C GLY A 78 22.63 27.12 -29.80
N PRO A 79 22.84 26.22 -30.77
CA PRO A 79 21.97 26.22 -31.95
C PRO A 79 20.53 26.18 -31.44
N GLU A 80 19.58 26.84 -32.12
CA GLU A 80 18.16 26.55 -31.86
C GLU A 80 18.02 25.04 -32.03
N GLU A 81 18.05 24.29 -30.92
CA GLU A 81 17.67 22.89 -30.91
C GLU A 81 16.25 22.95 -31.44
N GLU A 82 16.10 22.56 -32.72
CA GLU A 82 14.82 22.34 -33.34
C GLU A 82 14.03 21.60 -32.28
N GLN A 83 13.03 22.25 -31.68
CA GLN A 83 12.28 21.66 -30.58
C GLN A 83 11.42 20.57 -31.21
N ILE A 84 12.06 19.43 -31.47
CA ILE A 84 11.43 18.24 -32.01
C ILE A 84 10.30 17.96 -31.03
N SER A 85 9.07 17.93 -31.56
CA SER A 85 7.91 17.68 -30.73
C SER A 85 8.12 16.37 -29.96
N GLU A 86 7.60 16.28 -28.74
CA GLU A 86 7.78 15.08 -27.92
C GLU A 86 7.38 13.81 -28.68
N VAL A 87 6.32 13.90 -29.50
CA VAL A 87 5.84 12.83 -30.39
C VAL A 87 6.88 12.43 -31.44
N GLU A 88 7.52 13.41 -32.08
CA GLU A 88 8.51 13.16 -33.13
C GLU A 88 9.82 12.65 -32.55
N ARG A 89 10.22 13.15 -31.37
CA ARG A 89 11.34 12.61 -30.60
C ARG A 89 11.08 11.15 -30.22
N TRP A 90 9.87 10.82 -29.76
CA TRP A 90 9.47 9.44 -29.50
C TRP A 90 9.47 8.57 -30.75
N HIS A 91 9.13 9.13 -31.92
CA HIS A 91 9.14 8.40 -33.19
C HIS A 91 10.57 8.05 -33.62
N LEU A 92 11.50 9.01 -33.55
CA LEU A 92 12.92 8.79 -33.85
C LEU A 92 13.54 7.75 -32.91
N ILE A 93 13.26 7.83 -31.61
CA ILE A 93 13.73 6.84 -30.63
C ILE A 93 13.23 5.44 -30.99
N LYS A 94 11.95 5.29 -31.39
CA LYS A 94 11.42 3.98 -31.81
C LYS A 94 12.08 3.46 -33.08
N GLN A 95 12.38 4.34 -34.03
CA GLN A 95 13.08 3.98 -35.27
C GLN A 95 14.50 3.52 -34.97
N ASP A 96 15.28 4.30 -34.23
CA ASP A 96 16.67 3.96 -33.87
C ASP A 96 16.73 2.63 -33.11
N LEU A 97 15.81 2.41 -32.17
CA LEU A 97 15.73 1.15 -31.42
C LEU A 97 15.42 -0.04 -32.32
N ALA A 98 14.53 0.11 -33.31
CA ALA A 98 14.20 -0.95 -34.27
C ALA A 98 15.35 -1.22 -35.26
N GLU A 99 16.19 -0.24 -35.56
CA GLU A 99 17.40 -0.42 -36.38
C GLU A 99 18.51 -1.15 -35.61
N ILE A 100 18.66 -0.88 -34.31
CA ILE A 100 19.65 -1.53 -33.43
C ILE A 100 19.26 -2.97 -33.12
N ASP A 101 17.98 -3.20 -32.84
CA ASP A 101 17.41 -4.51 -32.54
C ASP A 101 15.98 -4.61 -33.11
N PRO A 102 15.81 -5.30 -34.26
CA PRO A 102 14.52 -5.45 -34.90
C PRO A 102 13.47 -6.20 -34.06
N GLU A 103 13.89 -7.00 -33.09
CA GLU A 103 12.99 -7.77 -32.23
C GLU A 103 12.59 -6.98 -30.96
N PHE A 104 13.30 -5.90 -30.62
CA PHE A 104 13.13 -5.14 -29.37
C PHE A 104 11.68 -4.77 -29.05
N ILE A 105 10.92 -4.26 -30.02
CA ILE A 105 9.52 -3.87 -29.80
C ILE A 105 8.63 -5.11 -29.58
N SER A 106 8.86 -6.18 -30.36
CA SER A 106 8.13 -7.44 -30.21
C SER A 106 8.44 -8.11 -28.87
N ASP A 107 9.70 -8.06 -28.43
CA ASP A 107 10.14 -8.57 -27.13
C ASP A 107 9.50 -7.77 -25.99
N LEU A 108 9.47 -6.44 -26.09
CA LEU A 108 8.76 -5.62 -25.11
C LEU A 108 7.26 -5.91 -25.07
N GLU A 109 6.63 -6.11 -26.22
CA GLU A 109 5.21 -6.49 -26.30
C GLU A 109 4.96 -7.88 -25.72
N GLN A 110 5.85 -8.84 -25.98
CA GLN A 110 5.78 -10.19 -25.43
C GLN A 110 6.01 -10.18 -23.93
N ILE A 111 7.00 -9.44 -23.43
CA ILE A 111 7.23 -9.24 -21.99
C ILE A 111 6.01 -8.60 -21.33
N ALA A 112 5.41 -7.59 -21.97
CA ALA A 112 4.20 -6.96 -21.47
C ALA A 112 2.99 -7.92 -21.50
N ALA A 113 2.89 -8.79 -22.49
CA ALA A 113 1.85 -9.82 -22.59
C ALA A 113 2.04 -10.92 -21.55
N ASP A 114 3.26 -11.43 -21.37
CA ASP A 114 3.61 -12.42 -20.36
C ASP A 114 3.45 -11.87 -18.94
N ALA A 115 3.62 -10.55 -18.77
CA ALA A 115 3.35 -9.86 -17.51
C ALA A 115 1.86 -9.60 -17.25
N ARG A 116 0.96 -9.80 -18.23
CA ARG A 116 -0.49 -9.68 -18.00
C ARG A 116 -0.98 -10.89 -17.24
N ASP A 117 -1.22 -10.69 -15.95
CA ASP A 117 -1.97 -11.61 -15.12
C ASP A 117 -3.45 -11.60 -15.52
N GLU A 118 -3.86 -12.60 -16.30
CA GLU A 118 -5.23 -12.73 -16.81
C GLU A 118 -6.23 -13.01 -15.68
N ALA A 119 -7.44 -12.45 -15.80
CA ALA A 119 -8.52 -12.73 -14.87
C ALA A 119 -8.98 -14.18 -15.04
N ALA A 120 -8.85 -14.96 -13.97
CA ALA A 120 -9.33 -16.34 -13.91
C ALA A 120 -10.40 -16.50 -12.83
N PRO A 121 -11.23 -17.55 -12.87
CA PRO A 121 -12.18 -17.85 -11.81
C PRO A 121 -11.53 -17.89 -10.42
N LEU A 122 -12.29 -17.55 -9.39
CA LEU A 122 -11.86 -17.71 -8.01
C LEU A 122 -11.81 -19.21 -7.67
N ALA A 123 -10.74 -19.64 -7.02
CA ALA A 123 -10.56 -21.02 -6.57
C ALA A 123 -9.70 -21.07 -5.31
N SER A 124 -9.90 -22.10 -4.47
CA SER A 124 -9.14 -22.28 -3.23
C SER A 124 -7.63 -22.33 -3.46
N ASP A 125 -7.17 -23.00 -4.52
CA ASP A 125 -5.74 -23.07 -4.84
C ASP A 125 -5.14 -21.70 -5.17
N ARG A 126 -5.94 -20.80 -5.79
CA ARG A 126 -5.52 -19.42 -6.07
C ARG A 126 -5.47 -18.58 -4.81
N ILE A 127 -6.42 -18.77 -3.89
CA ILE A 127 -6.39 -18.14 -2.57
C ILE A 127 -5.12 -18.58 -1.82
N ILE A 128 -4.81 -19.89 -1.83
CA ILE A 128 -3.61 -20.44 -1.21
C ILE A 128 -2.34 -19.86 -1.86
N ALA A 129 -2.28 -19.75 -3.18
CA ALA A 129 -1.15 -19.14 -3.88
C ALA A 129 -0.96 -17.67 -3.48
N ALA A 130 -2.04 -16.90 -3.44
CA ALA A 130 -2.01 -15.50 -3.00
C ALA A 130 -1.51 -15.36 -1.55
N LEU A 131 -1.99 -16.21 -0.63
CA LEU A 131 -1.51 -16.22 0.76
C LEU A 131 -0.02 -16.54 0.86
N LYS A 132 0.49 -17.48 0.05
CA LYS A 132 1.93 -17.79 -0.03
C LYS A 132 2.74 -16.61 -0.56
N ASN A 133 2.27 -15.96 -1.62
CA ASN A 133 2.94 -14.82 -2.22
C ASN A 133 3.01 -13.62 -1.26
N LEU A 134 1.99 -13.44 -0.43
CA LEU A 134 1.92 -12.43 0.62
C LEU A 134 2.70 -12.81 1.90
N ASP A 135 3.32 -14.00 1.97
CA ASP A 135 3.97 -14.54 3.18
C ASP A 135 3.03 -14.58 4.40
N ILE A 136 1.74 -14.83 4.14
CA ILE A 136 0.71 -14.97 5.18
C ILE A 136 0.61 -16.44 5.57
N ARG A 137 0.83 -16.73 6.86
CA ARG A 137 0.66 -18.08 7.40
C ARG A 137 -0.81 -18.47 7.35
N TYR A 138 -1.10 -19.70 6.93
CA TYR A 138 -2.46 -20.20 6.85
C TYR A 138 -2.54 -21.68 7.23
N LEU A 139 -3.74 -22.11 7.60
CA LEU A 139 -4.14 -23.50 7.81
C LEU A 139 -5.27 -23.83 6.85
N VAL A 140 -5.33 -25.11 6.45
CA VAL A 140 -6.43 -25.66 5.66
C VAL A 140 -7.02 -26.81 6.45
N ASP A 141 -8.34 -26.79 6.68
CA ASP A 141 -9.03 -27.89 7.36
C ASP A 141 -9.38 -29.04 6.40
N GLU A 142 -9.93 -30.14 6.95
CA GLU A 142 -10.30 -31.34 6.19
C GLU A 142 -11.37 -31.08 5.11
N ASN A 143 -12.13 -29.99 5.25
CA ASN A 143 -13.18 -29.59 4.31
C ASN A 143 -12.68 -28.55 3.30
N GLY A 144 -11.38 -28.23 3.30
CA GLY A 144 -10.79 -27.21 2.42
C GLY A 144 -11.04 -25.77 2.89
N GLY A 145 -11.49 -25.57 4.13
CA GLY A 145 -11.63 -24.25 4.73
C GLY A 145 -10.26 -23.62 4.99
N ILE A 146 -10.05 -22.41 4.48
CA ILE A 146 -8.77 -21.70 4.61
C ILE A 146 -8.87 -20.67 5.73
N VAL A 147 -7.96 -20.76 6.69
CA VAL A 147 -7.82 -19.81 7.79
C VAL A 147 -6.42 -19.21 7.75
N ALA A 148 -6.34 -17.92 7.43
CA ALA A 148 -5.13 -17.14 7.53
C ALA A 148 -4.92 -16.67 8.97
N LEU A 149 -3.68 -16.78 9.46
CA LEU A 149 -3.26 -16.24 10.75
C LEU A 149 -2.76 -14.82 10.55
N TRP A 150 -3.40 -13.88 11.22
CA TRP A 150 -3.03 -12.47 11.19
C TRP A 150 -2.85 -11.97 12.63
N GLU A 151 -1.60 -11.77 13.05
CA GLU A 151 -1.25 -11.48 14.44
C GLU A 151 -1.87 -12.48 15.45
N ARG A 152 -2.73 -12.01 16.36
CA ARG A 152 -3.52 -12.83 17.31
C ARG A 152 -4.91 -13.19 16.77
N HIS A 153 -5.24 -12.73 15.58
CA HIS A 153 -6.54 -12.86 14.93
C HIS A 153 -6.51 -13.90 13.83
N ILE A 154 -7.69 -14.35 13.45
CA ILE A 154 -7.85 -15.27 12.34
C ILE A 154 -8.72 -14.63 11.27
N VAL A 155 -8.34 -14.82 10.01
CA VAL A 155 -9.11 -14.39 8.86
C VAL A 155 -9.46 -15.62 8.05
N GLN A 156 -10.73 -15.98 8.03
CA GLN A 156 -11.23 -17.01 7.13
C GLN A 156 -11.31 -16.42 5.72
N VAL A 157 -10.65 -17.06 4.75
CA VAL A 157 -10.69 -16.65 3.35
C VAL A 157 -11.34 -17.77 2.55
N ARG A 158 -12.40 -17.48 1.81
CA ARG A 158 -13.15 -18.51 1.08
C ARG A 158 -13.86 -17.95 -0.14
N ALA A 159 -14.17 -18.86 -1.06
CA ALA A 159 -15.10 -18.61 -2.15
C ALA A 159 -16.52 -19.03 -1.71
N GLU A 160 -17.49 -18.15 -1.84
CA GLU A 160 -18.92 -18.41 -1.59
C GLU A 160 -19.77 -18.14 -2.83
N GLY A 161 -21.05 -18.46 -2.74
CA GLY A 161 -21.99 -18.38 -3.84
C GLY A 161 -22.16 -19.72 -4.56
N PRO A 162 -23.23 -19.88 -5.36
CA PRO A 162 -23.49 -21.13 -6.09
C PRO A 162 -22.37 -21.49 -7.07
N ASP A 163 -21.69 -20.48 -7.61
CA ASP A 163 -20.61 -20.64 -8.58
C ASP A 163 -19.22 -20.37 -7.98
N ALA A 164 -19.11 -20.31 -6.63
CA ALA A 164 -17.89 -19.92 -5.92
C ALA A 164 -17.31 -18.57 -6.41
N ASP A 165 -18.21 -17.62 -6.73
CA ASP A 165 -17.92 -16.37 -7.42
C ASP A 165 -17.91 -15.14 -6.49
N ILE A 166 -17.96 -15.36 -5.18
CA ILE A 166 -17.86 -14.31 -4.16
C ILE A 166 -16.64 -14.59 -3.28
N LEU A 167 -15.63 -13.73 -3.33
CA LEU A 167 -14.53 -13.77 -2.37
C LEU A 167 -15.02 -13.23 -1.03
N VAL A 168 -14.90 -14.04 0.02
CA VAL A 168 -15.25 -13.64 1.39
C VAL A 168 -14.03 -13.69 2.28
N LEU A 169 -13.75 -12.56 2.94
CA LEU A 169 -12.75 -12.43 3.99
C LEU A 169 -13.50 -12.13 5.29
N ARG A 170 -13.47 -13.06 6.23
CA ARG A 170 -14.11 -12.93 7.54
C ARG A 170 -13.05 -12.96 8.63
N ALA A 171 -12.72 -11.79 9.15
CA ALA A 171 -11.89 -11.66 10.33
C ALA A 171 -12.70 -11.96 11.59
N ARG A 172 -12.10 -12.73 12.49
CA ARG A 172 -12.59 -12.93 13.86
C ARG A 172 -11.58 -12.32 14.81
N ALA A 173 -12.04 -11.35 15.60
CA ALA A 173 -11.19 -10.79 16.65
C ALA A 173 -10.90 -11.86 17.72
N TYR A 174 -9.76 -11.74 18.39
CA TYR A 174 -9.46 -12.59 19.54
C TYR A 174 -10.38 -12.21 20.71
N GLN A 175 -10.63 -10.90 20.86
CA GLN A 175 -11.53 -10.35 21.85
C GLN A 175 -12.99 -10.73 21.55
N THR A 176 -13.74 -10.93 22.63
CA THR A 176 -15.18 -11.12 22.62
C THR A 176 -15.83 -10.04 23.47
N VAL A 177 -17.07 -9.67 23.15
CA VAL A 177 -17.85 -8.73 23.96
C VAL A 177 -18.57 -9.52 25.07
N PRO A 178 -18.37 -9.19 26.36
CA PRO A 178 -19.13 -9.80 27.44
C PRO A 178 -20.64 -9.60 27.26
N ARG A 179 -21.45 -10.54 27.74
CA ARG A 179 -22.90 -10.51 27.53
C ARG A 179 -23.56 -9.25 28.11
N GLU A 180 -23.05 -8.81 29.26
CA GLU A 180 -23.44 -7.59 29.95
C GLU A 180 -23.20 -6.31 29.13
N TRP A 181 -22.28 -6.35 28.15
CA TRP A 181 -21.92 -5.22 27.31
C TRP A 181 -22.48 -5.33 25.89
N ALA A 182 -23.38 -6.28 25.65
CA ALA A 182 -23.94 -6.55 24.33
C ALA A 182 -24.52 -5.30 23.66
N GLU A 183 -25.30 -4.50 24.38
CA GLU A 183 -25.91 -3.26 23.85
C GLU A 183 -24.85 -2.25 23.39
N ARG A 184 -23.79 -2.05 24.18
CA ARG A 184 -22.66 -1.18 23.81
C ARG A 184 -21.90 -1.75 22.60
N GLY A 185 -21.70 -3.07 22.57
CA GLY A 185 -21.09 -3.75 21.43
C GLY A 185 -21.87 -3.53 20.14
N TYR A 186 -23.19 -3.72 20.15
CA TYR A 186 -24.03 -3.45 18.98
C TYR A 186 -23.99 -1.99 18.54
N ALA A 187 -24.01 -1.05 19.49
CA ALA A 187 -23.85 0.38 19.18
C ALA A 187 -22.51 0.67 18.48
N ALA A 188 -21.40 0.09 18.97
CA ALA A 188 -20.09 0.21 18.35
C ALA A 188 -20.07 -0.38 16.93
N MET A 189 -20.64 -1.58 16.71
CA MET A 189 -20.73 -2.17 15.36
C MET A 189 -21.50 -1.27 14.40
N ASN A 190 -22.62 -0.69 14.85
CA ASN A 190 -23.42 0.23 14.05
C ASN A 190 -22.65 1.51 13.73
N GLU A 191 -21.91 2.06 14.69
CA GLU A 191 -21.10 3.26 14.46
C GLU A 191 -19.98 3.00 13.45
N TRP A 192 -19.29 1.87 13.55
CA TRP A 192 -18.31 1.44 12.55
C TRP A 192 -18.95 1.38 11.16
N ASN A 193 -20.04 0.63 11.02
CA ASN A 193 -20.72 0.41 9.74
C ASN A 193 -21.28 1.70 9.13
N ARG A 194 -21.64 2.70 9.95
CA ARG A 194 -22.16 3.98 9.49
C ARG A 194 -21.07 4.96 9.08
N THR A 195 -19.89 4.88 9.71
CA THR A 195 -18.79 5.85 9.52
C THR A 195 -17.73 5.39 8.54
N ARG A 196 -17.58 4.08 8.34
CA ARG A 196 -16.54 3.47 7.53
C ARG A 196 -17.15 2.60 6.43
N ARG A 197 -16.37 2.36 5.39
CA ARG A 197 -16.76 1.59 4.21
C ARG A 197 -16.01 0.26 4.19
N PHE A 198 -16.39 -0.60 3.24
CA PHE A 198 -15.70 -1.83 2.85
C PHE A 198 -15.86 -3.01 3.82
N LEU A 199 -15.53 -2.83 5.10
CA LEU A 199 -15.68 -3.88 6.12
C LEU A 199 -16.98 -3.71 6.91
N LYS A 200 -17.83 -4.76 6.86
CA LYS A 200 -19.02 -4.87 7.68
C LYS A 200 -18.67 -5.51 9.03
N ALA A 201 -18.98 -4.82 10.11
CA ALA A 201 -18.78 -5.28 11.48
C ALA A 201 -20.07 -5.85 12.08
N TYR A 202 -19.97 -6.94 12.84
CA TYR A 202 -21.10 -7.51 13.58
C TYR A 202 -20.65 -8.41 14.74
N LEU A 203 -21.55 -8.63 15.69
CA LEU A 203 -21.38 -9.64 16.74
C LEU A 203 -22.04 -10.95 16.29
N GLY A 204 -21.38 -12.08 16.54
CA GLY A 204 -21.96 -13.39 16.31
C GLY A 204 -22.75 -13.92 17.50
N GLU A 205 -23.23 -15.15 17.36
CA GLU A 205 -23.98 -15.83 18.42
C GLU A 205 -23.13 -16.01 19.69
N PRO A 206 -23.75 -15.94 20.89
CA PRO A 206 -23.06 -16.19 22.14
C PRO A 206 -22.36 -17.54 22.13
N THR A 207 -21.10 -17.55 22.56
CA THR A 207 -20.37 -18.78 22.86
C THR A 207 -20.97 -19.49 24.07
N GLU A 208 -20.50 -20.70 24.39
CA GLU A 208 -20.89 -21.42 25.62
C GLU A 208 -20.67 -20.60 26.89
N SER A 209 -19.65 -19.72 26.90
CA SER A 209 -19.38 -18.79 28.00
C SER A 209 -20.34 -17.60 28.09
N GLY A 210 -21.21 -17.42 27.09
CA GLY A 210 -22.11 -16.27 26.95
C GLY A 210 -21.48 -15.05 26.27
N ALA A 211 -20.15 -15.02 26.08
CA ALA A 211 -19.48 -13.94 25.39
C ALA A 211 -19.77 -13.95 23.88
N LEU A 212 -19.92 -12.76 23.31
CA LEU A 212 -20.26 -12.52 21.90
C LEU A 212 -18.99 -12.37 21.06
N PRO A 213 -18.74 -13.24 20.07
CA PRO A 213 -17.59 -13.11 19.17
C PRO A 213 -17.75 -11.90 18.24
N VAL A 214 -16.64 -11.21 17.97
CA VAL A 214 -16.61 -10.04 17.11
C VAL A 214 -16.11 -10.43 15.71
N PHE A 215 -16.84 -10.00 14.69
CA PHE A 215 -16.51 -10.26 13.29
C PHE A 215 -16.41 -8.98 12.46
N GLY A 216 -15.46 -8.99 11.55
CA GLY A 216 -15.36 -8.07 10.43
C GLY A 216 -15.39 -8.85 9.12
N GLU A 217 -16.22 -8.44 8.17
CA GLU A 217 -16.38 -9.18 6.92
C GLU A 217 -16.36 -8.27 5.69
N ILE A 218 -15.64 -8.74 4.67
CA ILE A 218 -15.60 -8.15 3.34
C ILE A 218 -16.06 -9.24 2.36
N GLN A 219 -16.97 -8.88 1.46
CA GLN A 219 -17.44 -9.75 0.39
C GLN A 219 -17.29 -9.02 -0.95
N VAL A 220 -16.64 -9.67 -1.91
CA VAL A 220 -16.38 -9.10 -3.23
C VAL A 220 -16.87 -10.07 -4.31
N PRO A 221 -17.90 -9.70 -5.10
CA PRO A 221 -18.30 -10.47 -6.27
C PRO A 221 -17.20 -10.42 -7.33
N VAL A 222 -16.74 -11.59 -7.76
CA VAL A 222 -15.62 -11.77 -8.70
C VAL A 222 -16.00 -12.72 -9.85
N ARG A 223 -17.29 -12.79 -10.19
CA ARG A 223 -17.84 -13.63 -11.28
C ARG A 223 -17.11 -13.50 -12.62
N PRO A 224 -16.70 -12.31 -13.09
CA PRO A 224 -15.93 -12.19 -14.33
C PRO A 224 -14.52 -12.79 -14.27
N GLY A 225 -14.10 -13.26 -13.09
CA GLY A 225 -12.72 -13.62 -12.77
C GLY A 225 -12.03 -12.51 -11.99
N ILE A 226 -10.89 -12.89 -11.42
CA ILE A 226 -10.00 -12.02 -10.66
C ILE A 226 -8.56 -12.31 -11.07
N THR A 227 -7.75 -11.27 -11.25
CA THR A 227 -6.31 -11.42 -11.46
C THR A 227 -5.64 -11.80 -10.15
N THR A 228 -4.51 -12.50 -10.19
CA THR A 228 -3.69 -12.81 -9.01
C THR A 228 -3.31 -11.55 -8.23
N ALA A 229 -2.87 -10.48 -8.90
CA ALA A 229 -2.51 -9.21 -8.28
C ALA A 229 -3.69 -8.55 -7.55
N LEU A 230 -4.89 -8.57 -8.14
CA LEU A 230 -6.08 -8.02 -7.47
C LEU A 230 -6.53 -8.92 -6.31
N LEU A 231 -6.39 -10.24 -6.42
CA LEU A 231 -6.69 -11.17 -5.33
C LEU A 231 -5.76 -10.91 -4.14
N GLU A 232 -4.46 -10.76 -4.39
CA GLU A 232 -3.47 -10.42 -3.37
C GLU A 232 -3.77 -9.06 -2.72
N GLU A 233 -4.07 -8.04 -3.51
CA GLU A 233 -4.45 -6.71 -3.00
C GLU A 233 -5.71 -6.77 -2.12
N LEU A 234 -6.74 -7.51 -2.52
CA LEU A 234 -7.96 -7.67 -1.71
C LEU A 234 -7.68 -8.40 -0.40
N ILE A 235 -6.79 -9.39 -0.39
CA ILE A 235 -6.39 -10.12 0.82
C ILE A 235 -5.58 -9.22 1.76
N ASP A 236 -4.58 -8.51 1.25
CA ASP A 236 -3.76 -7.59 2.04
C ASP A 236 -4.62 -6.45 2.62
N CYS A 237 -5.40 -5.79 1.76
CA CYS A 237 -6.31 -4.71 2.17
C CYS A 237 -7.35 -5.18 3.19
N GLY A 238 -7.98 -6.34 2.96
CA GLY A 238 -8.96 -6.87 3.89
C GLY A 238 -8.39 -7.20 5.26
N THR A 239 -7.14 -7.69 5.29
CA THR A 239 -6.41 -7.96 6.52
C THR A 239 -6.06 -6.66 7.25
N ALA A 240 -5.56 -5.64 6.53
CA ALA A 240 -5.23 -4.35 7.10
C ALA A 240 -6.44 -3.62 7.70
N ILE A 241 -7.58 -3.60 7.00
CA ILE A 241 -8.81 -2.98 7.49
C ILE A 241 -9.37 -3.75 8.69
N SER A 242 -9.25 -5.08 8.71
CA SER A 242 -9.61 -5.90 9.87
C SER A 242 -8.82 -5.51 11.11
N GLY A 243 -7.53 -5.19 10.96
CA GLY A 243 -6.74 -4.68 12.08
C GLY A 243 -7.13 -3.30 12.55
N THR A 244 -7.42 -2.40 11.62
CA THR A 244 -7.92 -1.06 11.97
C THR A 244 -9.24 -1.16 12.74
N PHE A 245 -10.10 -2.12 12.38
CA PHE A 245 -11.36 -2.39 13.07
C PHE A 245 -11.15 -2.88 14.51
N VAL A 246 -10.28 -3.87 14.72
CA VAL A 246 -9.99 -4.40 16.06
C VAL A 246 -9.37 -3.32 16.94
N GLU A 247 -8.37 -2.59 16.45
CA GLU A 247 -7.71 -1.51 17.21
C GLU A 247 -8.71 -0.41 17.60
N TRP A 248 -9.59 -0.01 16.68
CA TRP A 248 -10.62 0.97 16.99
C TRP A 248 -11.60 0.46 18.05
N LEU A 249 -12.01 -0.81 17.97
CA LEU A 249 -12.96 -1.38 18.90
C LEU A 249 -12.39 -1.45 20.34
N GLU A 250 -11.10 -1.76 20.46
CA GLU A 250 -10.41 -1.75 21.76
C GLU A 250 -10.44 -0.36 22.41
N GLY A 251 -10.36 0.72 21.63
CA GLY A 251 -10.49 2.09 22.14
C GLY A 251 -11.91 2.56 22.47
N GLU A 252 -12.96 1.87 21.99
CA GLU A 252 -14.37 2.24 22.21
C GLU A 252 -15.03 1.41 23.33
N LEU A 253 -14.56 0.19 23.55
CA LEU A 253 -15.14 -0.74 24.53
C LEU A 253 -14.35 -0.82 25.84
N LEU A 254 -13.07 -0.42 25.88
CA LEU A 254 -12.28 -0.29 27.11
C LEU A 254 -12.25 1.17 27.58
#